data_AF-A0A077ZVS6-F1
#
_entry.id   AF-A0A077ZVS6-F1
#
_cell.length_a   1.000
_cell.length_b   1.000
_cell.length_c   1.000
_cell.angle_alpha   90.00
_cell.angle_beta   90.00
_cell.angle_gamma   90.00
#
_symmetry.space_group_name_H-M   'P 1'
#
loop_
_entity.id
_entity.type
_entity.pdbx_description
1 polymer ?
#
loop_
_entity_poly.entity_id
_entity_poly.type
_entity_poly.pdbx_seq_one_letter_code
_entity_poly.pdbx_strand_id
1 'polypeptide(L)'
;MLFLNKKVEDKTTQEYVSTWARNTRGLNNLMNTSKGRDKFCQLIQYTANLYVTCMKNSDEFSELVKQKKVLSVNRAKSIEDNISNGRKIFRFLLFLNEFNELHLILKNKKTGILLKVLKIMSSICSFYYYLFDNIVWFTQIGILNKFILSNFKWKKFKDLFSLWKTILEIIISIYVVTIKQKKEKEILNMLIDLYCNKKIMPNTQCCALLRKLIVIRRKIRFHQMEVFIYSMRMIMLISSLKLIGHRYLDPIFVSICGLLQAISVVFKSLKGKKKFYKLTIKESTESGKVQENTMILTQKEFETRERSLSQSGYKKAISTTAAAIINTQQHIQQQNQKMEIDDFFNIDEEDTQNQTPPRDQIRNMPTISVEQEFQRRQVLPEFVNQLSQSQEEEDIALDQKLIDDVYDINVVKPNYVLYCLREKIFIRYDRILRMQEDQQGK
;
A
#
# COMPACT_ATOMS: atom_id res chain seq x y z
N MET A 1 -18.15 42.00 11.74
CA MET A 1 -17.77 40.72 12.37
C MET A 1 -18.51 39.50 11.82
N LEU A 2 -19.81 39.56 11.48
CA LEU A 2 -20.59 38.40 11.00
C LEU A 2 -20.05 37.74 9.70
N PHE A 3 -19.47 38.50 8.77
CA PHE A 3 -18.90 37.95 7.52
C PHE A 3 -17.60 37.14 7.70
N LEU A 4 -16.81 37.41 8.75
CA LEU A 4 -15.58 36.67 9.01
C LEU A 4 -15.87 35.28 9.60
N ASN A 5 -16.95 35.15 10.37
CA ASN A 5 -17.32 33.88 11.00
C ASN A 5 -17.76 32.83 9.95
N LYS A 6 -18.54 33.25 8.94
CA LYS A 6 -19.02 32.36 7.88
C LYS A 6 -17.87 31.77 7.02
N LYS A 7 -16.84 32.57 6.73
CA LYS A 7 -15.67 32.13 5.94
C LYS A 7 -14.76 31.16 6.71
N VAL A 8 -14.75 31.23 8.04
CA VAL A 8 -14.00 30.30 8.90
C VAL A 8 -14.72 28.95 8.98
N GLU A 9 -16.04 28.94 9.14
CA GLU A 9 -16.86 27.71 9.15
C GLU A 9 -16.76 26.93 7.83
N ASP A 10 -16.69 27.62 6.69
CA ASP A 10 -16.52 26.97 5.38
C ASP A 10 -15.18 26.25 5.26
N LYS A 11 -14.09 26.87 5.75
CA LYS A 11 -12.74 26.27 5.70
C LYS A 11 -12.63 25.03 6.59
N THR A 12 -13.13 25.10 7.82
CA THR A 12 -13.10 23.95 8.74
C THR A 12 -13.92 22.80 8.18
N THR A 13 -15.11 23.08 7.64
CA THR A 13 -15.97 22.07 7.04
C THR A 13 -15.31 21.42 5.82
N GLN A 14 -14.67 22.21 4.96
CA GLN A 14 -13.94 21.70 3.80
C GLN A 14 -12.76 20.80 4.22
N GLU A 15 -12.03 21.16 5.29
CA GLU A 15 -10.96 20.33 5.83
C GLU A 15 -11.47 18.99 6.39
N TYR A 16 -12.57 19.02 7.17
CA TYR A 16 -13.22 17.80 7.68
C TYR A 16 -13.71 16.89 6.56
N VAL A 17 -14.40 17.43 5.56
CA VAL A 17 -14.90 16.67 4.40
C VAL A 17 -13.73 16.08 3.61
N SER A 18 -12.66 16.83 3.39
CA SER A 18 -11.46 16.33 2.68
C SER A 18 -10.76 15.21 3.46
N THR A 19 -10.70 15.31 4.78
CA THR A 19 -10.12 14.30 5.67
C THR A 19 -10.97 13.04 5.68
N TRP A 20 -12.29 13.19 5.79
CA TRP A 20 -13.23 12.08 5.71
C TRP A 20 -13.15 11.37 4.36
N ALA A 21 -13.19 12.10 3.24
CA ALA A 21 -13.07 11.53 1.90
C ALA A 21 -11.74 10.77 1.72
N ARG A 22 -10.63 11.29 2.27
CA ARG A 22 -9.32 10.62 2.25
C ARG A 22 -9.34 9.32 3.05
N ASN A 23 -9.95 9.32 4.23
CA ASN A 23 -10.08 8.14 5.08
C ASN A 23 -10.99 7.07 4.45
N THR A 24 -12.13 7.45 3.87
CA THR A 24 -13.07 6.55 3.19
C THR A 24 -12.42 5.87 1.97
N ARG A 25 -11.61 6.60 1.18
CA ARG A 25 -10.83 5.99 0.10
C ARG A 25 -9.80 4.98 0.61
N GLY A 26 -9.12 5.29 1.70
CA GLY A 26 -8.19 4.35 2.35
C GLY A 26 -8.89 3.06 2.78
N LEU A 27 -10.06 3.18 3.40
CA LEU A 27 -10.88 2.04 3.81
C LEU A 27 -11.37 1.23 2.61
N ASN A 28 -11.84 1.88 1.54
CA ASN A 28 -12.26 1.20 0.32
C ASN A 28 -11.09 0.39 -0.28
N ASN A 29 -9.90 1.00 -0.38
CA ASN A 29 -8.69 0.33 -0.86
C ASN A 29 -8.27 -0.85 0.03
N LEU A 30 -8.52 -0.77 1.33
CA LEU A 30 -8.31 -1.88 2.26
C LEU A 30 -9.28 -3.02 1.93
N MET A 31 -10.58 -2.73 1.86
CA MET A 31 -11.66 -3.70 1.65
C MET A 31 -11.65 -4.36 0.25
N ASN A 32 -11.06 -3.69 -0.74
CA ASN A 32 -10.85 -4.24 -2.08
C ASN A 32 -9.82 -5.38 -2.11
N THR A 33 -9.03 -5.58 -1.05
CA THR A 33 -8.04 -6.66 -0.97
C THR A 33 -8.49 -7.75 0.00
N SER A 34 -8.31 -9.03 -0.36
CA SER A 34 -8.63 -10.17 0.52
C SER A 34 -7.94 -10.08 1.89
N LYS A 35 -6.65 -9.71 1.91
CA LYS A 35 -5.89 -9.47 3.15
C LYS A 35 -6.46 -8.31 3.97
N GLY A 36 -6.99 -7.27 3.33
CA GLY A 36 -7.60 -6.14 4.03
C GLY A 36 -8.96 -6.50 4.64
N ARG A 37 -9.76 -7.31 3.94
CA ARG A 37 -11.00 -7.89 4.48
C ARG A 37 -10.74 -8.78 5.69
N ASP A 38 -9.75 -9.68 5.67
CA ASP A 38 -9.39 -10.49 6.86
C ASP A 38 -9.04 -9.61 8.07
N LYS A 39 -8.28 -8.53 7.86
CA LYS A 39 -7.91 -7.58 8.93
C LYS A 39 -9.10 -6.78 9.46
N PHE A 40 -10.04 -6.42 8.60
CA PHE A 40 -11.26 -5.75 9.03
C PHE A 40 -12.20 -6.71 9.80
N CYS A 41 -12.37 -7.94 9.30
CA CYS A 41 -13.06 -9.01 10.03
C CYS A 41 -12.40 -9.29 11.38
N GLN A 42 -11.07 -9.24 11.46
CA GLN A 42 -10.33 -9.34 12.72
C GLN A 42 -10.78 -8.27 13.71
N LEU A 43 -10.88 -7.02 13.27
CA LEU A 43 -11.33 -5.91 14.11
C LEU A 43 -12.73 -6.16 14.67
N ILE A 44 -13.70 -6.51 13.82
CA ILE A 44 -15.08 -6.80 14.27
C ILE A 44 -15.09 -7.98 15.25
N GLN A 45 -14.33 -9.04 14.97
CA GLN A 45 -14.24 -10.20 15.85
C GLN A 45 -13.73 -9.82 17.25
N TYR A 46 -12.66 -9.03 17.34
CA TYR A 46 -12.12 -8.61 18.63
C TYR A 46 -13.01 -7.60 19.35
N THR A 47 -13.76 -6.76 18.64
CA THR A 47 -14.79 -5.91 19.24
C THR A 47 -15.91 -6.74 19.88
N ALA A 48 -16.41 -7.75 19.17
CA ALA A 48 -17.42 -8.67 19.71
C ALA A 48 -16.88 -9.49 20.89
N ASN A 49 -15.64 -9.98 20.79
CA ASN A 49 -14.97 -10.70 21.88
C ASN A 49 -14.85 -9.82 23.13
N LEU A 50 -14.41 -8.56 22.99
CA LEU A 50 -14.31 -7.64 24.13
C LEU A 50 -15.65 -7.44 24.81
N TYR A 51 -16.72 -7.20 24.04
CA TYR A 51 -18.07 -7.06 24.59
C TYR A 51 -18.50 -8.31 25.38
N VAL A 52 -18.31 -9.50 24.80
CA VAL A 52 -18.65 -10.78 25.46
C VAL A 52 -17.83 -10.99 26.73
N THR A 53 -16.53 -10.66 26.70
CA THR A 53 -15.65 -10.80 27.87
C THR A 53 -16.01 -9.83 28.99
N CYS A 54 -16.32 -8.57 28.68
CA CYS A 54 -16.78 -7.61 29.69
C CYS A 54 -18.09 -8.07 30.34
N MET A 55 -19.07 -8.52 29.56
CA MET A 55 -20.35 -8.99 30.10
C MET A 55 -20.22 -10.27 30.94
N LYS A 56 -19.27 -11.16 30.60
CA LYS A 56 -19.00 -12.39 31.37
C LYS A 56 -18.35 -12.13 32.72
N ASN A 57 -17.53 -11.09 32.81
CA ASN A 57 -16.78 -10.73 34.02
C ASN A 57 -17.44 -9.58 34.81
N SER A 58 -18.61 -9.10 34.39
CA SER A 58 -19.39 -8.11 35.13
C SER A 58 -20.14 -8.77 36.28
N ASP A 59 -20.07 -8.22 37.49
CA ASP A 59 -20.74 -8.76 38.68
C ASP A 59 -22.27 -8.87 38.50
N GLU A 60 -22.88 -7.90 37.83
CA GLU A 60 -24.33 -7.85 37.60
C GLU A 60 -24.79 -8.87 36.55
N PHE A 61 -24.03 -9.03 35.46
CA PHE A 61 -24.46 -9.81 34.30
C PHE A 61 -23.84 -11.21 34.21
N SER A 62 -22.82 -11.54 35.01
CA SER A 62 -22.07 -12.81 34.87
C SER A 62 -22.98 -14.04 34.93
N GLU A 63 -23.87 -14.10 35.93
CA GLU A 63 -24.79 -15.24 36.11
C GLU A 63 -25.82 -15.33 34.98
N LEU A 64 -26.38 -14.21 34.55
CA LEU A 64 -27.33 -14.17 33.42
C LEU A 64 -26.65 -14.60 32.10
N VAL A 65 -25.39 -14.24 31.91
CA VAL A 65 -24.59 -14.64 30.74
C VAL A 65 -24.23 -16.13 30.81
N LYS A 66 -23.87 -16.68 31.97
CA LYS A 66 -23.64 -18.13 32.16
C LYS A 66 -24.91 -18.93 31.83
N GLN A 67 -26.07 -18.42 32.21
CA GLN A 67 -27.38 -18.99 31.90
C GLN A 67 -27.85 -18.73 30.46
N LYS A 68 -27.07 -18.01 29.63
CA LYS A 68 -27.41 -17.61 28.26
C LYS A 68 -28.72 -16.81 28.14
N LYS A 69 -29.15 -16.13 29.21
CA LYS A 69 -30.40 -15.32 29.20
C LYS A 69 -30.23 -13.97 28.48
N VAL A 70 -29.00 -13.46 28.40
CA VAL A 70 -28.72 -12.17 27.76
C VAL A 70 -28.60 -12.33 26.24
N LEU A 71 -29.68 -12.02 25.52
CA LEU A 71 -29.77 -12.15 24.06
C LEU A 71 -28.67 -11.37 23.31
N SER A 72 -28.30 -10.17 23.77
CA SER A 72 -27.25 -9.36 23.13
C SER A 72 -25.88 -10.06 23.16
N VAL A 73 -25.53 -10.70 24.27
CA VAL A 73 -24.27 -11.44 24.43
C VAL A 73 -24.26 -12.68 23.55
N ASN A 74 -25.38 -13.40 23.45
CA ASN A 74 -25.50 -14.55 22.54
C ASN A 74 -25.35 -14.15 21.07
N ARG A 75 -25.96 -13.02 20.66
CA ARG A 75 -25.81 -12.47 19.31
C ARG A 75 -24.36 -12.05 19.03
N ALA A 76 -23.73 -11.32 19.96
CA ALA A 76 -22.32 -10.93 19.83
C ALA A 76 -21.40 -12.15 19.75
N LYS A 77 -21.66 -13.20 20.55
CA LYS A 77 -20.90 -14.45 20.50
C LYS A 77 -21.08 -15.18 19.16
N SER A 78 -22.30 -15.23 18.64
CA SER A 78 -22.57 -15.77 17.30
C SER A 78 -21.83 -15.00 16.20
N ILE A 79 -21.82 -13.66 16.26
CA ILE A 79 -21.05 -12.81 15.35
C ILE A 79 -19.55 -13.12 15.45
N GLU A 80 -19.00 -13.23 16.66
CA GLU A 80 -17.59 -13.58 16.89
C GLU A 80 -17.25 -14.92 16.23
N ASP A 81 -18.07 -15.96 16.46
CA ASP A 81 -17.83 -17.31 15.96
C ASP A 81 -17.99 -17.39 14.43
N ASN A 82 -19.02 -16.74 13.87
CA ASN A 82 -19.26 -16.68 12.43
C ASN A 82 -18.11 -15.96 11.70
N ILE A 83 -17.66 -14.81 12.21
CA ILE A 83 -16.55 -14.05 11.63
C ILE A 83 -15.25 -14.84 11.77
N SER A 84 -15.00 -15.46 12.93
CA SER A 84 -13.81 -16.30 13.15
C SER A 84 -13.74 -17.44 12.13
N ASN A 85 -14.87 -18.08 11.83
CA ASN A 85 -14.95 -19.12 10.80
C ASN A 85 -14.80 -18.55 9.38
N GLY A 86 -15.46 -17.43 9.06
CA GLY A 86 -15.33 -16.78 7.76
C GLY A 86 -13.89 -16.34 7.45
N ARG A 87 -13.13 -15.91 8.45
CA ARG A 87 -11.71 -15.54 8.30
C ARG A 87 -10.81 -16.70 7.87
N LYS A 88 -11.14 -17.93 8.24
CA LYS A 88 -10.35 -19.11 7.85
C LYS A 88 -10.39 -19.33 6.34
N ILE A 89 -11.50 -19.00 5.68
CA ILE A 89 -11.63 -19.04 4.21
C ILE A 89 -10.62 -18.09 3.55
N PHE A 90 -10.44 -16.87 4.08
CA PHE A 90 -9.44 -15.94 3.54
C PHE A 90 -7.99 -16.39 3.77
N ARG A 91 -7.78 -17.35 4.67
CA ARG A 91 -6.46 -17.89 5.00
C ARG A 91 -6.16 -19.25 4.38
N PHE A 92 -7.16 -19.82 3.74
CA PHE A 92 -7.01 -21.08 3.05
C PHE A 92 -5.86 -20.98 2.05
N LEU A 93 -4.96 -21.97 2.07
CA LEU A 93 -3.75 -22.03 1.24
C LEU A 93 -2.72 -20.90 1.44
N LEU A 94 -2.82 -20.08 2.48
CA LEU A 94 -1.79 -19.05 2.75
C LEU A 94 -0.39 -19.63 3.00
N PHE A 95 -0.28 -20.90 3.42
CA PHE A 95 1.00 -21.57 3.56
C PHE A 95 1.78 -21.66 2.22
N LEU A 96 1.10 -21.62 1.07
CA LEU A 96 1.77 -21.58 -0.24
C LEU A 96 2.51 -20.24 -0.46
N ASN A 97 1.97 -19.15 0.08
CA ASN A 97 2.65 -17.86 0.02
C ASN A 97 3.93 -17.84 0.86
N GLU A 98 3.98 -18.63 1.94
CA GLU A 98 5.19 -18.75 2.77
C GLU A 98 6.31 -19.46 2.00
N PHE A 99 6.02 -20.41 1.12
CA PHE A 99 7.04 -21.00 0.23
C PHE A 99 7.64 -19.97 -0.74
N ASN A 100 6.79 -19.13 -1.33
CA ASN A 100 7.25 -18.06 -2.21
C ASN A 100 8.12 -17.06 -1.44
N GLU A 101 7.72 -16.70 -0.21
CA GLU A 101 8.51 -15.81 0.65
C GLU A 101 9.85 -16.43 1.03
N LEU A 102 9.87 -17.72 1.39
CA LEU A 102 11.09 -18.46 1.68
C LEU A 102 12.05 -18.47 0.48
N HIS A 103 11.54 -18.72 -0.73
CA HIS A 103 12.32 -18.67 -1.96
C HIS A 103 12.93 -17.28 -2.21
N LEU A 104 12.18 -16.20 -1.97
CA LEU A 104 12.68 -14.82 -2.09
C LEU A 104 13.77 -14.51 -1.06
N ILE A 105 13.60 -14.96 0.20
CA ILE A 105 14.62 -14.81 1.26
C ILE A 105 15.90 -15.55 0.89
N LEU A 106 15.79 -16.76 0.33
CA LEU A 106 16.94 -17.55 -0.10
C LEU A 106 17.71 -16.87 -1.24
N LYS A 107 17.00 -16.27 -2.20
CA LYS A 107 17.59 -15.56 -3.35
C LYS A 107 18.25 -14.22 -2.98
N ASN A 108 17.79 -13.56 -1.92
CA ASN A 108 18.31 -12.26 -1.53
C ASN A 108 19.72 -12.38 -0.90
N LYS A 109 20.74 -11.91 -1.64
CA LYS A 109 22.14 -11.88 -1.18
C LYS A 109 22.50 -10.67 -0.31
N LYS A 110 21.71 -9.59 -0.34
CA LYS A 110 22.00 -8.34 0.41
C LYS A 110 21.68 -8.45 1.90
N THR A 111 20.87 -9.42 2.31
CA THR A 111 20.45 -9.59 3.70
C THR A 111 21.57 -10.28 4.49
N GLY A 112 21.98 -9.69 5.63
CA GLY A 112 22.99 -10.30 6.51
C GLY A 112 22.57 -11.70 6.98
N ILE A 113 23.56 -12.60 7.13
CA ILE A 113 23.35 -14.04 7.39
C ILE A 113 22.42 -14.28 8.59
N LEU A 114 22.65 -13.59 9.71
CA LEU A 114 21.83 -13.73 10.93
C LEU A 114 20.35 -13.38 10.66
N LEU A 115 20.08 -12.26 10.00
CA LEU A 115 18.71 -11.84 9.68
C LEU A 115 18.05 -12.80 8.68
N LYS A 116 18.85 -13.36 7.76
CA LYS A 116 18.39 -14.37 6.80
C LYS A 116 17.95 -15.66 7.52
N VAL A 117 18.75 -16.16 8.45
CA VAL A 117 18.43 -17.35 9.26
C VAL A 117 17.17 -17.12 10.10
N LEU A 118 17.06 -15.97 10.78
CA LEU A 118 15.87 -15.63 11.57
C LEU A 118 14.60 -15.58 10.71
N LYS A 119 14.68 -14.99 9.51
CA LYS A 119 13.54 -14.94 8.57
C LYS A 119 13.15 -16.32 8.05
N ILE A 120 14.12 -17.18 7.74
CA ILE A 120 13.85 -18.58 7.32
C ILE A 120 13.12 -19.33 8.45
N MET A 121 13.59 -19.21 9.69
CA MET A 121 12.93 -19.83 10.85
C MET A 121 11.52 -19.28 11.08
N SER A 122 11.32 -17.96 10.95
CA SER A 122 9.99 -17.35 11.05
C SER A 122 9.04 -17.86 9.97
N SER A 123 9.52 -17.98 8.72
CA SER A 123 8.73 -18.50 7.60
C SER A 123 8.36 -19.97 7.78
N ILE A 124 9.28 -20.81 8.27
CA ILE A 124 8.98 -22.22 8.61
C ILE A 124 7.92 -22.31 9.71
N CYS A 125 8.05 -21.52 10.78
CA CYS A 125 7.01 -21.47 11.83
C CYS A 125 5.65 -21.01 11.28
N SER A 126 5.66 -20.06 10.34
CA SER A 126 4.47 -19.55 9.67
C SER A 126 3.79 -20.61 8.81
N PHE A 127 4.58 -21.36 8.05
CA PHE A 127 4.11 -22.49 7.25
C PHE A 127 3.36 -23.50 8.12
N TYR A 128 4.01 -23.98 9.20
CA TYR A 128 3.37 -24.94 10.11
C TYR A 128 2.15 -24.37 10.82
N TYR A 129 2.17 -23.10 11.21
CA TYR A 129 1.00 -22.42 11.77
C TYR A 129 -0.21 -22.48 10.82
N TYR A 130 -0.05 -22.11 9.55
CA TYR A 130 -1.15 -22.15 8.59
C TYR A 130 -1.57 -23.58 8.23
N LEU A 131 -0.62 -24.51 8.16
CA LEU A 131 -0.92 -25.93 7.93
C LEU A 131 -1.82 -26.49 9.03
N PHE A 132 -1.43 -26.29 10.30
CA PHE A 132 -2.23 -26.77 11.44
C PHE A 132 -3.53 -25.99 11.62
N ASP A 133 -3.61 -24.71 11.25
CA ASP A 133 -4.87 -23.96 11.23
C ASP A 133 -5.87 -24.57 10.24
N ASN A 134 -5.41 -24.95 9.04
CA ASN A 134 -6.24 -25.61 8.04
C ASN A 134 -6.70 -27.01 8.51
N ILE A 135 -5.82 -27.80 9.13
CA ILE A 135 -6.20 -29.12 9.68
C ILE A 135 -7.26 -28.98 10.77
N VAL A 136 -7.05 -28.04 11.71
CA VAL A 136 -8.03 -27.75 12.77
C VAL A 136 -9.37 -27.30 12.17
N TRP A 137 -9.34 -26.49 11.12
CA TRP A 137 -10.55 -26.04 10.43
C TRP A 137 -11.28 -27.18 9.71
N PHE A 138 -10.58 -28.03 8.97
CA PHE A 138 -11.17 -29.20 8.31
C PHE A 138 -11.81 -30.18 9.31
N THR A 139 -11.19 -30.33 10.48
CA THR A 139 -11.75 -31.11 11.59
C THR A 139 -13.07 -30.50 12.09
N GLN A 140 -13.16 -29.17 12.16
CA GLN A 140 -14.35 -28.46 12.63
C GLN A 140 -15.52 -28.51 11.62
N ILE A 141 -15.23 -28.54 10.32
CA ILE A 141 -16.26 -28.72 9.28
C ILE A 141 -16.78 -30.17 9.22
N GLY A 142 -16.01 -31.13 9.72
CA GLY A 142 -16.36 -32.56 9.67
C GLY A 142 -15.92 -33.27 8.39
N ILE A 143 -15.04 -32.66 7.60
CA ILE A 143 -14.45 -33.28 6.40
C ILE A 143 -13.51 -34.42 6.79
N LEU A 144 -12.76 -34.25 7.88
CA LEU A 144 -11.86 -35.28 8.39
C LEU A 144 -12.55 -36.13 9.46
N ASN A 145 -12.38 -37.45 9.37
CA ASN A 145 -12.97 -38.40 10.32
C ASN A 145 -12.48 -38.09 11.75
N LYS A 146 -13.43 -37.94 12.70
CA LYS A 146 -13.16 -37.62 14.10
C LYS A 146 -12.22 -38.64 14.76
N PHE A 147 -12.19 -39.89 14.30
CA PHE A 147 -11.37 -40.96 14.88
C PHE A 147 -9.87 -40.75 14.75
N ILE A 148 -9.37 -40.29 13.60
CA ILE A 148 -7.92 -40.09 13.39
C ILE A 148 -7.42 -38.86 14.16
N LEU A 149 -8.31 -37.93 14.47
CA LEU A 149 -7.96 -36.60 14.97
C LEU A 149 -8.25 -36.39 16.45
N SER A 150 -9.07 -37.23 17.10
CA SER A 150 -9.41 -37.06 18.52
C SER A 150 -8.19 -37.16 19.44
N ASN A 151 -7.18 -37.93 19.06
CA ASN A 151 -6.00 -38.17 19.89
C ASN A 151 -4.98 -37.02 19.86
N PHE A 152 -5.00 -36.17 18.82
CA PHE A 152 -3.99 -35.13 18.64
C PHE A 152 -4.49 -33.73 19.04
N LYS A 153 -3.73 -33.05 19.91
CA LYS A 153 -4.00 -31.68 20.37
C LYS A 153 -3.55 -30.64 19.33
N TRP A 154 -4.00 -30.74 18.08
CA TRP A 154 -3.61 -29.85 16.96
C TRP A 154 -3.70 -28.36 17.28
N LYS A 155 -4.70 -27.97 18.06
CA LYS A 155 -4.87 -26.59 18.54
C LYS A 155 -3.65 -26.09 19.32
N LYS A 156 -3.07 -26.93 20.19
CA LYS A 156 -1.88 -26.55 20.97
C LYS A 156 -0.65 -26.40 20.10
N PHE A 157 -0.43 -27.30 19.14
CA PHE A 157 0.68 -27.19 18.19
C PHE A 157 0.57 -25.91 17.35
N LYS A 158 -0.62 -25.64 16.80
CA LYS A 158 -0.89 -24.40 16.08
C LYS A 158 -0.52 -23.16 16.90
N ASP A 159 -1.02 -23.09 18.12
CA ASP A 159 -0.79 -21.94 19.00
C ASP A 159 0.69 -21.82 19.40
N LEU A 160 1.39 -22.95 19.60
CA LEU A 160 2.83 -23.00 19.86
C LEU A 160 3.66 -22.46 18.68
N PHE A 161 3.38 -22.88 17.44
CA PHE A 161 4.04 -22.34 16.25
C PHE A 161 3.71 -20.86 16.03
N SER A 162 2.49 -20.44 16.36
CA SER A 162 2.13 -19.01 16.35
C SER A 162 2.94 -18.20 17.35
N LEU A 163 3.20 -18.75 18.54
CA LEU A 163 4.02 -18.12 19.57
C LEU A 163 5.47 -18.02 19.13
N TRP A 164 6.08 -19.11 18.67
CA TRP A 164 7.45 -19.11 18.15
C TRP A 164 7.65 -18.13 17.01
N LYS A 165 6.73 -18.10 16.04
CA LYS A 165 6.71 -17.09 14.98
C LYS A 165 6.69 -15.68 15.57
N THR A 166 5.80 -15.42 16.53
CA THR A 166 5.64 -14.08 17.14
C THR A 166 6.92 -13.63 17.84
N ILE A 167 7.59 -14.53 18.57
CA ILE A 167 8.88 -14.24 19.23
C ILE A 167 9.95 -13.90 18.18
N LEU A 168 10.08 -14.70 17.12
CA LEU A 168 11.04 -14.46 16.05
C LEU A 168 10.78 -13.12 15.35
N GLU A 169 9.53 -12.79 15.06
CA GLU A 169 9.13 -11.51 14.45
C GLU A 169 9.46 -10.30 15.34
N ILE A 170 9.32 -10.42 16.67
CA ILE A 170 9.75 -9.37 17.61
C ILE A 170 11.27 -9.17 17.51
N ILE A 171 12.05 -10.26 17.56
CA ILE A 171 13.51 -10.20 17.47
C ILE A 171 13.95 -9.57 16.14
N ILE A 172 13.35 -10.01 15.02
CA ILE A 172 13.60 -9.47 13.69
C ILE A 172 13.27 -7.97 13.64
N SER A 173 12.11 -7.57 14.17
CA SER A 173 11.66 -6.17 14.14
C SER A 173 12.59 -5.27 14.96
N ILE A 174 12.99 -5.70 16.16
CA ILE A 174 13.96 -4.98 17.00
C ILE A 174 15.30 -4.86 16.27
N TYR A 175 15.79 -5.95 15.68
CA TYR A 175 17.05 -5.95 14.93
C TYR A 175 17.02 -4.99 13.72
N VAL A 176 15.90 -4.93 12.98
CA VAL A 176 15.74 -3.98 11.88
C VAL A 176 15.71 -2.53 12.38
N VAL A 177 15.06 -2.27 13.52
CA VAL A 177 15.04 -0.94 14.14
C VAL A 177 16.46 -0.51 14.53
N THR A 178 17.26 -1.37 15.16
CA THR A 178 18.63 -1.02 15.57
C THR A 178 19.54 -0.72 14.38
N ILE A 179 19.45 -1.49 13.29
CA ILE A 179 20.17 -1.18 12.04
C ILE A 179 19.76 0.19 11.49
N LYS A 180 18.46 0.49 11.46
CA LYS A 180 17.98 1.77 10.94
C LYS A 180 18.38 2.96 11.81
N GLN A 181 18.42 2.78 13.13
CA GLN A 181 18.93 3.79 14.06
C GLN A 181 20.42 4.08 13.86
N LYS A 182 21.24 3.06 13.54
CA LYS A 182 22.65 3.27 13.18
C LYS A 182 22.78 4.12 11.91
N LYS A 183 22.03 3.78 10.85
CA LYS A 183 21.97 4.57 9.61
C LYS A 183 21.48 6.00 9.84
N GLU A 184 20.51 6.18 10.75
CA GLU A 184 20.04 7.51 11.15
C GLU A 184 21.17 8.35 11.77
N LYS A 185 21.94 7.75 12.70
CA LYS A 185 23.08 8.41 13.34
C LYS A 185 24.19 8.75 12.32
N GLU A 186 24.48 7.85 11.39
CA GLU A 186 25.45 8.11 10.31
C GLU A 186 25.05 9.31 9.45
N ILE A 187 23.78 9.39 9.05
CA ILE A 187 23.26 10.53 8.27
C ILE A 187 23.26 11.82 9.10
N LEU A 188 22.94 11.72 10.38
CA LEU A 188 22.98 12.87 11.28
C LEU A 188 24.41 13.41 11.41
N ASN A 189 25.41 12.53 11.58
CA ASN A 189 26.82 12.92 11.65
C ASN A 189 27.28 13.57 10.35
N MET A 190 26.97 12.98 9.19
CA MET A 190 27.25 13.61 7.88
C MET A 190 26.60 14.99 7.74
N LEU A 191 25.40 15.17 8.29
CA LEU A 191 24.69 16.44 8.24
C LEU A 191 25.32 17.48 9.18
N ILE A 192 25.80 17.07 10.35
CA ILE A 192 26.55 17.93 11.29
C ILE A 192 27.88 18.37 10.65
N ASP A 193 28.62 17.44 10.06
CA ASP A 193 29.92 17.73 9.42
C ASP A 193 29.79 18.74 8.27
N LEU A 194 28.73 18.62 7.46
CA LEU A 194 28.43 19.56 6.39
C LEU A 194 27.93 20.93 6.89
N TYR A 195 27.29 20.97 8.07
CA TYR A 195 26.64 22.17 8.60
C TYR A 195 27.59 23.05 9.41
N CYS A 196 28.71 22.52 9.90
CA CYS A 196 29.57 23.22 10.86
C CYS A 196 29.97 24.65 10.45
N ASN A 197 29.98 25.03 9.16
CA ASN A 197 30.38 26.39 8.74
C ASN A 197 29.61 27.01 7.55
N LYS A 198 28.45 26.47 7.11
CA LYS A 198 27.77 27.00 5.90
C LYS A 198 26.26 27.16 6.07
N LYS A 199 25.72 28.29 5.59
CA LYS A 199 24.27 28.56 5.48
C LYS A 199 23.65 27.56 4.48
N ILE A 200 22.58 26.87 4.89
CA ILE A 200 21.87 25.92 4.02
C ILE A 200 21.20 26.68 2.88
N MET A 201 21.57 26.34 1.64
CA MET A 201 20.80 26.74 0.47
C MET A 201 19.83 25.62 0.05
N PRO A 202 18.65 25.95 -0.49
CA PRO A 202 17.59 24.98 -0.79
C PRO A 202 17.97 23.91 -1.84
N ASN A 203 19.03 24.11 -2.62
CA ASN A 203 19.51 23.16 -3.64
C ASN A 203 20.77 22.37 -3.21
N THR A 204 21.09 22.36 -1.92
CA THR A 204 22.32 21.76 -1.40
C THR A 204 22.12 20.30 -1.03
N GLN A 205 23.17 19.48 -1.13
CA GLN A 205 23.22 18.07 -0.67
C GLN A 205 22.62 17.87 0.75
N CYS A 206 22.69 18.90 1.60
CA CYS A 206 22.04 18.93 2.92
C CYS A 206 20.52 18.69 2.86
N CYS A 207 19.80 19.28 1.89
CA CYS A 207 18.37 19.03 1.70
C CYS A 207 18.09 17.56 1.38
N ALA A 208 18.92 16.94 0.53
CA ALA A 208 18.80 15.52 0.20
C ALA A 208 19.06 14.63 1.42
N LEU A 209 20.05 14.94 2.25
CA LEU A 209 20.33 14.21 3.50
C LEU A 209 19.21 14.38 4.54
N LEU A 210 18.67 15.59 4.69
CA LEU A 210 17.54 15.86 5.60
C LEU A 210 16.30 15.06 5.17
N ARG A 211 16.02 15.00 3.86
CA ARG A 211 14.93 14.17 3.34
C ARG A 211 15.15 12.70 3.67
N LYS A 212 16.34 12.15 3.38
CA LYS A 212 16.72 10.77 3.75
C LYS A 212 16.55 10.50 5.25
N LEU A 213 16.86 11.48 6.11
CA LEU A 213 16.67 11.37 7.56
C LEU A 213 15.18 11.23 7.93
N ILE A 214 14.31 12.07 7.36
CA ILE A 214 12.85 12.03 7.60
C ILE A 214 12.28 10.68 7.13
N VAL A 215 12.72 10.20 5.96
CA VAL A 215 12.38 8.87 5.41
C VAL A 215 12.71 7.77 6.43
N ILE A 216 13.96 7.74 6.91
CA ILE A 216 14.42 6.70 7.85
C ILE A 216 13.65 6.75 9.16
N ARG A 217 13.40 7.94 9.73
CA ARG A 217 12.58 8.12 10.94
C ARG A 217 11.15 7.61 10.76
N ARG A 218 10.55 7.81 9.58
CA ARG A 218 9.23 7.25 9.27
C ARG A 218 9.27 5.72 9.25
N LYS A 219 10.27 5.13 8.60
CA LYS A 219 10.47 3.67 8.57
C LYS A 219 10.69 3.09 9.97
N ILE A 220 11.45 3.77 10.83
CA ILE A 220 11.65 3.36 12.24
C ILE A 220 10.32 3.33 12.98
N ARG A 221 9.50 4.39 12.90
CA ARG A 221 8.17 4.42 13.54
C ARG A 221 7.25 3.31 13.04
N PHE A 222 7.33 2.97 11.76
CA PHE A 222 6.55 1.86 11.20
C PHE A 222 6.96 0.51 11.80
N HIS A 223 8.26 0.25 11.97
CA HIS A 223 8.73 -0.97 12.63
C HIS A 223 8.47 -0.97 14.15
N GLN A 224 8.49 0.19 14.81
CA GLN A 224 8.06 0.28 16.22
C GLN A 224 6.59 -0.14 16.39
N MET A 225 5.72 0.26 15.46
CA MET A 225 4.33 -0.22 15.45
C MET A 225 4.23 -1.73 15.22
N GLU A 226 5.15 -2.34 14.45
CA GLU A 226 5.22 -3.81 14.30
C GLU A 226 5.58 -4.51 15.60
N VAL A 227 6.62 -4.01 16.29
CA VAL A 227 6.99 -4.51 17.63
C VAL A 227 5.79 -4.45 18.56
N PHE A 228 5.10 -3.31 18.62
CA PHE A 228 3.90 -3.14 19.44
C PHE A 228 2.80 -4.16 19.11
N ILE A 229 2.49 -4.36 17.82
CA ILE A 229 1.50 -5.34 17.35
C ILE A 229 1.88 -6.76 17.79
N TYR A 230 3.16 -7.14 17.65
CA TYR A 230 3.61 -8.47 18.02
C TYR A 230 3.68 -8.66 19.55
N SER A 231 4.04 -7.64 20.32
CA SER A 231 3.99 -7.68 21.79
C SER A 231 2.56 -7.93 22.29
N MET A 232 1.56 -7.22 21.75
CA MET A 232 0.15 -7.45 22.10
C MET A 232 -0.30 -8.86 21.70
N ARG A 233 0.14 -9.35 20.53
CA ARG A 233 -0.13 -10.72 20.09
C ARG A 233 0.49 -11.77 21.02
N MET A 234 1.70 -11.51 21.51
CA MET A 234 2.38 -12.40 22.45
C MET A 234 1.60 -12.55 23.76
N ILE A 235 1.08 -11.45 24.32
CA ILE A 235 0.25 -11.47 25.54
C ILE A 235 -0.99 -12.35 25.34
N MET A 236 -1.70 -12.20 24.20
CA MET A 236 -2.85 -13.04 23.88
C MET A 236 -2.50 -14.52 23.77
N LEU A 237 -1.36 -14.85 23.15
CA LEU A 237 -0.92 -16.23 22.96
C LEU A 237 -0.49 -16.88 24.28
N ILE A 238 0.17 -16.12 25.18
CA ILE A 238 0.51 -16.58 26.53
C ILE A 238 -0.75 -16.99 27.31
N SER A 239 -1.81 -16.19 27.21
CA SER A 239 -3.11 -16.52 27.81
C SER A 239 -3.74 -17.78 27.15
N SER A 240 -3.79 -17.86 25.81
CA SER A 240 -4.38 -19.00 25.10
C SER A 240 -3.69 -20.33 25.40
N LEU A 241 -2.36 -20.32 25.50
CA LEU A 241 -1.54 -21.50 25.80
C LEU A 241 -1.51 -21.88 27.28
N LYS A 242 -2.08 -21.05 28.17
CA LYS A 242 -2.03 -21.21 29.64
C LYS A 242 -0.58 -21.34 30.16
N LEU A 243 0.35 -20.56 29.60
CA LEU A 243 1.75 -20.55 30.04
C LEU A 243 1.90 -19.99 31.48
N ILE A 244 3.09 -20.14 32.06
CA ILE A 244 3.40 -19.59 33.39
C ILE A 244 3.15 -18.07 33.36
N GLY A 245 2.37 -17.57 34.32
CA GLY A 245 1.93 -16.18 34.38
C GLY A 245 0.53 -15.88 33.83
N HIS A 246 -0.14 -16.83 33.15
CA HIS A 246 -1.52 -16.58 32.65
C HIS A 246 -2.53 -16.27 33.77
N ARG A 247 -2.26 -16.71 35.01
CA ARG A 247 -3.11 -16.43 36.18
C ARG A 247 -3.13 -14.95 36.57
N TYR A 248 -2.11 -14.18 36.20
CA TYR A 248 -2.03 -12.75 36.48
C TYR A 248 -2.66 -11.89 35.38
N LEU A 249 -3.04 -12.49 34.25
CA LEU A 249 -3.63 -11.77 33.13
C LEU A 249 -5.15 -11.79 33.25
N ASP A 250 -5.72 -10.62 33.54
CA ASP A 250 -7.16 -10.42 33.51
C ASP A 250 -7.70 -10.71 32.09
N PRO A 251 -8.75 -11.54 31.94
CA PRO A 251 -9.36 -11.82 30.65
C PRO A 251 -9.82 -10.55 29.90
N ILE A 252 -10.32 -9.53 30.60
CA ILE A 252 -10.71 -8.24 30.01
C ILE A 252 -9.49 -7.56 29.41
N PHE A 253 -8.37 -7.52 30.14
CA PHE A 253 -7.11 -6.96 29.65
C PHE A 253 -6.64 -7.68 28.38
N VAL A 254 -6.69 -9.00 28.35
CA VAL A 254 -6.32 -9.80 27.17
C VAL A 254 -7.23 -9.47 25.96
N SER A 255 -8.53 -9.29 26.18
CA SER A 255 -9.47 -8.86 25.12
C SER A 255 -9.16 -7.44 24.62
N ILE A 256 -8.80 -6.50 25.50
CA ILE A 256 -8.37 -5.14 25.12
C ILE A 256 -7.10 -5.20 24.27
N CYS A 257 -6.10 -6.00 24.67
CA CYS A 257 -4.89 -6.22 23.88
C CYS A 257 -5.22 -6.72 22.47
N GLY A 258 -6.17 -7.65 22.33
CA GLY A 258 -6.64 -8.12 21.03
C GLY A 258 -7.29 -7.04 20.17
N LEU A 259 -8.12 -6.19 20.76
CA LEU A 259 -8.73 -5.06 20.07
C LEU A 259 -7.68 -4.04 19.62
N LEU A 260 -6.76 -3.62 20.51
CA LEU A 260 -5.68 -2.68 20.19
C LEU A 260 -4.75 -3.23 19.09
N GLN A 261 -4.45 -4.53 19.14
CA GLN A 261 -3.68 -5.23 18.13
C GLN A 261 -4.40 -5.19 16.77
N ALA A 262 -5.71 -5.45 16.74
CA ALA A 262 -6.51 -5.41 15.51
C ALA A 262 -6.62 -3.99 14.92
N ILE A 263 -6.88 -2.98 15.75
CA ILE A 263 -6.90 -1.56 15.34
C ILE A 263 -5.55 -1.16 14.73
N SER A 264 -4.45 -1.51 15.40
CA SER A 264 -3.10 -1.20 14.93
C SER A 264 -2.78 -1.86 13.60
N VAL A 265 -3.21 -3.11 13.38
CA VAL A 265 -3.04 -3.82 12.11
C VAL A 265 -3.84 -3.16 10.98
N VAL A 266 -5.09 -2.76 11.23
CA VAL A 266 -5.92 -2.03 10.25
C VAL A 266 -5.26 -0.68 9.92
N PHE A 267 -4.88 0.09 10.94
CA PHE A 267 -4.22 1.38 10.78
C PHE A 267 -2.92 1.29 9.98
N LYS A 268 -2.06 0.32 10.30
CA LYS A 268 -0.84 0.02 9.55
C LYS A 268 -1.17 -0.26 8.08
N SER A 269 -2.25 -0.99 7.81
CA SER A 269 -2.66 -1.37 6.45
C SER A 269 -3.25 -0.20 5.66
N LEU A 270 -3.92 0.74 6.33
CA LEU A 270 -4.42 1.97 5.73
C LEU A 270 -3.26 2.92 5.35
N LYS A 271 -2.22 2.98 6.18
CA LYS A 271 -1.06 3.85 5.94
C LYS A 271 -0.01 3.26 5.00
N GLY A 272 0.11 1.93 4.91
CA GLY A 272 1.20 1.26 4.19
C GLY A 272 1.07 1.13 2.67
N LYS A 273 -0.02 1.62 2.04
CA LYS A 273 -0.30 1.36 0.60
C LYS A 273 -0.42 2.62 -0.26
N LYS A 274 0.43 3.63 -0.05
CA LYS A 274 0.59 4.66 -1.08
C LYS A 274 1.63 4.14 -2.08
N LYS A 275 1.18 3.60 -3.22
CA LYS A 275 2.07 3.29 -4.35
C LYS A 275 2.49 4.62 -4.97
N PHE A 276 3.79 4.88 -4.98
CA PHE A 276 4.35 5.98 -5.75
C PHE A 276 5.08 5.38 -6.94
N TYR A 277 4.85 5.97 -8.11
CA TYR A 277 5.46 5.56 -9.37
C TYR A 277 6.66 6.48 -9.60
N LYS A 278 7.85 5.90 -9.80
CA LYS A 278 9.03 6.66 -10.22
C LYS A 278 8.95 6.86 -11.73
N LEU A 279 8.79 8.10 -12.17
CA LEU A 279 8.83 8.48 -13.58
C LEU A 279 10.20 9.06 -13.88
N THR A 280 11.04 8.30 -14.57
CA THR A 280 12.31 8.79 -15.09
C THR A 280 12.03 9.50 -16.41
N ILE A 281 12.09 10.83 -16.43
CA ILE A 281 12.02 11.62 -17.65
C ILE A 281 13.45 11.79 -18.15
N LYS A 282 13.76 11.23 -19.32
CA LYS A 282 15.03 11.46 -20.01
C LYS A 282 14.84 12.68 -20.91
N GLU A 283 15.43 13.80 -20.50
CA GLU A 283 15.47 15.00 -21.34
C GLU A 283 16.82 15.03 -22.05
N SER A 284 16.77 14.98 -23.38
CA SER A 284 17.93 15.21 -24.23
C SER A 284 18.15 16.71 -24.29
N THR A 285 19.22 17.22 -23.70
CA THR A 285 19.61 18.62 -23.93
C THR A 285 20.20 18.76 -25.33
N GLU A 286 20.10 19.95 -25.92
CA GLU A 286 20.68 20.30 -27.23
C GLU A 286 22.19 20.00 -27.32
N SER A 287 22.87 19.90 -26.17
CA SER A 287 24.27 19.49 -26.05
C SER A 287 24.54 17.98 -26.26
N GLY A 288 23.52 17.17 -26.52
CA GLY A 288 23.63 15.71 -26.63
C GLY A 288 23.80 14.98 -25.30
N LYS A 289 23.88 15.70 -24.17
CA LYS A 289 23.90 15.09 -22.83
C LYS A 289 22.47 14.72 -22.41
N VAL A 290 22.27 13.43 -22.14
CA VAL A 290 21.02 12.90 -21.57
C VAL A 290 21.02 13.23 -20.09
N GLN A 291 20.11 14.10 -19.67
CA GLN A 291 19.88 14.37 -18.25
C GLN A 291 18.70 13.53 -17.77
N GLU A 292 18.95 12.64 -16.81
CA GLU A 292 17.90 11.82 -16.20
C GLU A 292 17.23 12.58 -15.04
N ASN A 293 16.08 13.18 -15.32
CA ASN A 293 15.25 13.82 -14.30
C ASN A 293 14.26 12.78 -13.77
N THR A 294 14.49 12.31 -12.54
CA THR A 294 13.59 11.36 -11.88
C THR A 294 12.53 12.11 -11.10
N MET A 295 11.30 12.13 -11.62
CA MET A 295 10.13 12.66 -10.93
C MET A 295 9.28 11.51 -10.42
N ILE A 296 9.02 11.50 -9.13
CA ILE A 296 8.13 10.51 -8.54
C ILE A 296 6.72 11.09 -8.63
N LEU A 297 5.71 10.24 -8.82
CA LEU A 297 4.31 10.63 -8.92
C LEU A 297 3.51 9.72 -8.01
N THR A 298 2.59 10.28 -7.22
CA THR A 298 1.53 9.46 -6.63
C THR A 298 0.77 8.77 -7.75
N GLN A 299 0.18 7.60 -7.49
CA GLN A 299 -0.69 6.94 -8.47
C GLN A 299 -1.70 7.90 -9.12
N LYS A 300 -2.28 8.79 -8.31
CA LYS A 300 -3.26 9.77 -8.78
C LYS A 300 -2.64 10.82 -9.70
N GLU A 301 -1.45 11.34 -9.38
CA GLU A 301 -0.76 12.28 -10.26
C GLU A 301 -0.22 11.59 -11.51
N PHE A 302 0.22 10.33 -11.41
CA PHE A 302 0.61 9.52 -12.55
C PHE A 302 -0.57 9.37 -13.50
N GLU A 303 -1.72 8.90 -13.00
CA GLU A 303 -2.95 8.77 -13.79
C GLU A 303 -3.43 10.11 -14.35
N THR A 304 -3.32 11.20 -13.59
CA THR A 304 -3.69 12.55 -14.05
C THR A 304 -2.76 13.04 -15.15
N ARG A 305 -1.46 12.78 -15.01
CA ARG A 305 -0.45 13.22 -15.96
C ARG A 305 -0.43 12.36 -17.21
N GLU A 306 -0.62 11.05 -17.07
CA GLU A 306 -0.87 10.13 -18.17
C GLU A 306 -2.09 10.59 -18.96
N ARG A 307 -3.22 10.91 -18.30
CA ARG A 307 -4.39 11.49 -18.98
C ARG A 307 -4.06 12.81 -19.69
N SER A 308 -3.27 13.68 -19.07
CA SER A 308 -2.86 14.95 -19.69
C SER A 308 -1.94 14.74 -20.91
N LEU A 309 -1.04 13.75 -20.86
CA LEU A 309 -0.13 13.38 -21.94
C LEU A 309 -0.88 12.68 -23.06
N SER A 310 -1.83 11.79 -22.76
CA SER A 310 -2.71 11.17 -23.74
C SER A 310 -3.58 12.22 -24.44
N GLN A 311 -4.11 13.21 -23.71
CA GLN A 311 -4.86 14.31 -24.31
C GLN A 311 -3.97 15.24 -25.15
N SER A 312 -2.74 15.53 -24.72
CA SER A 312 -1.78 16.33 -25.48
C SER A 312 -1.28 15.62 -26.74
N GLY A 313 -0.98 14.32 -26.64
CA GLY A 313 -0.57 13.49 -27.77
C GLY A 313 -1.69 13.35 -28.80
N TYR A 314 -2.92 13.14 -28.34
CA TYR A 314 -4.10 13.10 -29.19
C TYR A 314 -4.36 14.45 -29.89
N LYS A 315 -4.24 15.57 -29.17
CA LYS A 315 -4.32 16.92 -29.77
C LYS A 315 -3.22 17.18 -30.79
N LYS A 316 -1.98 16.75 -30.53
CA LYS A 316 -0.86 16.90 -31.46
C LYS A 316 -1.05 16.02 -32.71
N ALA A 317 -1.51 14.78 -32.54
CA ALA A 317 -1.84 13.89 -33.65
C ALA A 317 -2.97 14.47 -34.52
N ILE A 318 -4.06 14.95 -33.91
CA ILE A 318 -5.15 15.61 -34.64
C ILE A 318 -4.67 16.87 -35.37
N SER A 319 -3.82 17.68 -34.75
CA SER A 319 -3.27 18.89 -35.39
C SER A 319 -2.39 18.54 -36.59
N THR A 320 -1.56 17.50 -36.50
CA THR A 320 -0.71 17.05 -37.62
C THR A 320 -1.55 16.45 -38.74
N THR A 321 -2.57 15.64 -38.41
CA THR A 321 -3.50 15.09 -39.40
C THR A 321 -4.33 16.19 -40.06
N ALA A 322 -4.80 17.18 -39.29
CA ALA A 322 -5.53 18.32 -39.84
C ALA A 322 -4.65 19.17 -40.77
N ALA A 323 -3.38 19.43 -40.40
CA ALA A 323 -2.43 20.13 -41.27
C ALA A 323 -2.13 19.35 -42.56
N ALA A 324 -1.99 18.02 -42.46
CA ALA A 324 -1.80 17.16 -43.63
C ALA A 324 -3.03 17.20 -44.56
N ILE A 325 -4.25 17.12 -44.01
CA ILE A 325 -5.50 17.21 -44.78
C ILE A 325 -5.61 18.57 -45.48
N ILE A 326 -5.28 19.67 -44.79
CA ILE A 326 -5.30 21.02 -45.37
C ILE A 326 -4.31 21.13 -46.53
N ASN A 327 -3.08 20.63 -46.37
CA ASN A 327 -2.09 20.61 -47.44
C ASN A 327 -2.53 19.75 -48.63
N THR A 328 -3.14 18.59 -48.37
CA THR A 328 -3.70 17.74 -49.43
C THR A 328 -4.85 18.42 -50.16
N GLN A 329 -5.76 19.11 -49.46
CA GLN A 329 -6.83 19.88 -50.08
C GLN A 329 -6.31 21.05 -50.92
N GLN A 330 -5.30 21.77 -50.46
CA GLN A 330 -4.66 22.83 -51.23
C GLN A 330 -3.99 22.29 -52.50
N HIS A 331 -3.35 21.13 -52.42
CA HIS A 331 -2.76 20.48 -53.58
C HIS A 331 -3.81 20.01 -54.59
N ILE A 332 -4.96 19.49 -54.12
CA ILE A 332 -6.09 19.13 -54.98
C ILE A 332 -6.70 20.36 -55.64
N GLN A 333 -6.86 21.47 -54.93
CA GLN A 333 -7.34 22.73 -55.51
C GLN A 333 -6.39 23.28 -56.58
N GLN A 334 -5.08 23.19 -56.36
CA GLN A 334 -4.07 23.57 -57.35
C GLN A 334 -4.07 22.64 -58.58
N GLN A 335 -4.33 21.33 -58.39
CA GLN A 335 -4.47 20.39 -59.51
C GLN A 335 -5.76 20.63 -60.30
N ASN A 336 -6.88 20.92 -59.63
CA ASN A 336 -8.14 21.19 -60.30
C ASN A 336 -8.10 22.52 -61.09
N GLN A 337 -7.40 23.55 -60.59
CA GLN A 337 -7.11 24.76 -61.38
C GLN A 337 -6.21 24.50 -62.59
N LYS A 338 -5.43 23.41 -62.56
CA LYS A 338 -4.58 23.00 -63.69
C LYS A 338 -5.34 22.15 -64.72
N MET A 339 -6.34 21.37 -64.28
CA MET A 339 -7.23 20.60 -65.17
C MET A 339 -8.31 21.45 -65.84
N GLU A 340 -8.77 22.54 -65.22
CA GLU A 340 -9.69 23.51 -65.89
C GLU A 340 -9.07 24.25 -67.09
N ILE A 341 -7.76 24.09 -67.34
CA ILE A 341 -7.09 24.66 -68.52
C ILE A 341 -6.99 23.64 -69.68
N ASP A 342 -7.12 22.33 -69.41
CA ASP A 342 -6.87 21.29 -70.42
C ASP A 342 -8.15 20.57 -70.91
N ASP A 343 -9.30 20.68 -70.23
CA ASP A 343 -10.56 20.02 -70.63
C ASP A 343 -11.51 20.92 -71.44
N PHE A 344 -10.95 21.63 -72.42
CA PHE A 344 -11.73 22.32 -73.47
C PHE A 344 -11.64 21.59 -74.82
N PHE A 345 -11.48 20.26 -74.88
CA PHE A 345 -11.74 19.48 -76.11
C PHE A 345 -12.01 18.01 -75.78
N ASN A 346 -13.27 17.61 -75.93
CA ASN A 346 -13.77 16.37 -76.53
C ASN A 346 -14.96 15.78 -75.75
N ILE A 347 -16.12 16.10 -76.31
CA ILE A 347 -17.35 15.32 -76.23
C ILE A 347 -17.13 14.11 -77.14
N ASP A 348 -17.46 12.91 -76.67
CA ASP A 348 -18.21 11.94 -77.47
C ASP A 348 -18.89 10.89 -76.58
N GLU A 349 -20.07 10.52 -77.06
CA GLU A 349 -21.10 9.65 -76.51
C GLU A 349 -20.70 8.16 -76.54
N GLU A 350 -21.17 7.37 -75.56
CA GLU A 350 -21.91 6.10 -75.78
C GLU A 350 -22.22 5.35 -74.47
N ASP A 351 -23.51 5.35 -74.13
CA ASP A 351 -24.39 4.22 -73.80
C ASP A 351 -23.99 3.04 -72.88
N THR A 352 -24.66 3.04 -71.72
CA THR A 352 -25.52 1.98 -71.14
C THR A 352 -25.00 0.54 -70.96
N GLN A 353 -24.99 0.05 -69.70
CA GLN A 353 -25.98 -0.93 -69.18
C GLN A 353 -25.71 -1.39 -67.73
N ASN A 354 -26.84 -1.66 -67.06
CA ASN A 354 -27.02 -2.12 -65.68
C ASN A 354 -26.30 -3.45 -65.33
N GLN A 355 -25.86 -3.61 -64.07
CA GLN A 355 -26.06 -4.83 -63.26
C GLN A 355 -25.53 -4.70 -61.81
N THR A 356 -26.45 -4.66 -60.84
CA THR A 356 -26.32 -5.30 -59.49
C THR A 356 -26.86 -6.74 -59.59
N PRO A 357 -26.75 -7.70 -58.61
CA PRO A 357 -26.38 -7.67 -57.17
C PRO A 357 -25.49 -8.94 -56.81
N PRO A 358 -25.54 -9.68 -55.66
CA PRO A 358 -26.15 -9.49 -54.34
C PRO A 358 -25.30 -9.87 -53.09
N ARG A 359 -25.93 -9.58 -51.94
CA ARG A 359 -25.72 -10.10 -50.58
C ARG A 359 -25.58 -11.63 -50.52
N ASP A 360 -24.60 -12.10 -49.74
CA ASP A 360 -24.78 -13.12 -48.69
C ASP A 360 -23.48 -13.27 -47.88
N GLN A 361 -23.54 -13.07 -46.55
CA GLN A 361 -22.75 -13.79 -45.53
C GLN A 361 -22.99 -13.18 -44.13
N ILE A 362 -24.05 -13.66 -43.47
CA ILE A 362 -24.13 -13.70 -42.00
C ILE A 362 -23.64 -15.08 -41.58
N ARG A 363 -22.45 -15.13 -40.95
CA ARG A 363 -22.06 -16.02 -39.84
C ARG A 363 -20.53 -16.14 -39.85
N ASN A 364 -19.88 -15.55 -38.85
CA ASN A 364 -18.63 -16.02 -38.26
C ASN A 364 -18.35 -15.19 -36.99
N MET A 365 -18.69 -15.71 -35.82
CA MET A 365 -18.10 -15.29 -34.55
C MET A 365 -17.17 -16.41 -34.06
N PRO A 366 -15.90 -16.12 -33.72
CA PRO A 366 -14.98 -17.14 -33.24
C PRO A 366 -15.18 -17.39 -31.73
N THR A 367 -15.40 -18.65 -31.38
CA THR A 367 -15.31 -19.16 -30.00
C THR A 367 -13.84 -19.34 -29.64
N ILE A 368 -13.39 -18.70 -28.56
CA ILE A 368 -12.03 -18.84 -28.02
C ILE A 368 -11.99 -20.05 -27.09
N SER A 369 -11.11 -21.02 -27.38
CA SER A 369 -10.87 -22.19 -26.53
C SER A 369 -9.91 -21.88 -25.38
N VAL A 370 -10.22 -22.45 -24.21
CA VAL A 370 -9.55 -22.23 -22.91
C VAL A 370 -8.10 -22.76 -22.87
N GLU A 371 -7.67 -23.49 -23.89
CA GLU A 371 -6.32 -24.07 -23.97
C GLU A 371 -5.20 -23.03 -24.22
N GLN A 372 -5.50 -21.90 -24.87
CA GLN A 372 -4.47 -20.89 -25.22
C GLN A 372 -4.04 -20.01 -24.03
N GLU A 373 -4.78 -20.00 -22.92
CA GLU A 373 -4.43 -19.19 -21.74
C GLU A 373 -3.43 -19.88 -20.80
N PHE A 374 -3.30 -21.20 -20.89
CA PHE A 374 -2.40 -21.98 -20.02
C PHE A 374 -0.94 -21.98 -20.52
N GLN A 375 -0.72 -21.89 -21.84
CA GLN A 375 0.64 -21.80 -22.41
C GLN A 375 1.27 -20.40 -22.29
N ARG A 376 0.50 -19.32 -22.11
CA ARG A 376 1.08 -17.97 -21.85
C ARG A 376 1.72 -17.81 -20.47
N ARG A 377 1.58 -18.76 -19.54
CA ARG A 377 2.14 -18.67 -18.18
C ARG A 377 3.51 -19.32 -17.99
N GLN A 378 4.08 -19.98 -18.99
CA GLN A 378 5.34 -20.72 -18.83
C GLN A 378 6.62 -20.01 -19.31
N VAL A 379 6.53 -18.77 -19.83
CA VAL A 379 7.71 -18.03 -20.29
C VAL A 379 7.85 -16.70 -19.53
N LEU A 380 8.36 -16.73 -18.30
CA LEU A 380 8.98 -15.53 -17.69
C LEU A 380 9.88 -15.81 -16.45
N PRO A 381 11.11 -16.33 -16.60
CA PRO A 381 12.07 -16.38 -15.48
C PRO A 381 12.90 -15.09 -15.29
N GLU A 382 13.00 -14.22 -16.30
CA GLU A 382 13.95 -13.09 -16.28
C GLU A 382 13.39 -11.77 -15.70
N PHE A 383 12.07 -11.57 -15.67
CA PHE A 383 11.46 -10.32 -15.20
C PHE A 383 11.44 -10.18 -13.66
N VAL A 384 11.68 -11.27 -12.92
CA VAL A 384 11.54 -11.30 -11.45
C VAL A 384 12.82 -10.81 -10.74
N ASN A 385 13.96 -10.78 -11.43
CA ASN A 385 15.24 -10.33 -10.83
C ASN A 385 15.39 -8.81 -10.76
N GLN A 386 14.75 -8.05 -11.67
CA GLN A 386 14.74 -6.59 -11.61
C GLN A 386 13.83 -6.05 -10.48
N LEU A 387 12.82 -6.82 -10.07
CA LEU A 387 11.80 -6.41 -9.07
C LEU A 387 12.31 -6.31 -7.62
N SER A 388 13.42 -6.97 -7.30
CA SER A 388 13.92 -7.07 -5.92
C SER A 388 14.98 -6.03 -5.57
N GLN A 389 15.73 -5.53 -6.56
CA GLN A 389 16.58 -4.36 -6.41
C GLN A 389 15.77 -3.06 -6.56
N SER A 390 14.70 -3.08 -7.36
CA SER A 390 13.78 -1.94 -7.48
C SER A 390 13.05 -1.64 -6.17
N GLN A 391 12.68 -2.62 -5.34
CA GLN A 391 11.88 -2.36 -4.14
C GLN A 391 12.55 -1.51 -3.06
N GLU A 392 13.86 -1.66 -2.80
CA GLU A 392 14.55 -0.87 -1.75
C GLU A 392 14.93 0.54 -2.24
N GLU A 393 15.24 0.68 -3.54
CA GLU A 393 15.44 1.98 -4.20
C GLU A 393 14.12 2.72 -4.47
N GLU A 394 13.04 1.98 -4.80
CA GLU A 394 11.66 2.46 -4.82
C GLU A 394 11.29 2.93 -3.42
N ASP A 395 11.51 2.16 -2.36
CA ASP A 395 11.16 2.58 -1.00
C ASP A 395 11.93 3.82 -0.51
N ILE A 396 13.12 4.13 -1.06
CA ILE A 396 13.87 5.36 -0.75
C ILE A 396 13.36 6.53 -1.60
N ALA A 397 13.03 6.28 -2.87
CA ALA A 397 12.43 7.25 -3.78
C ALA A 397 11.00 7.63 -3.31
N LEU A 398 10.16 6.65 -2.99
CA LEU A 398 8.79 6.71 -2.46
C LEU A 398 8.64 7.71 -1.31
N ASP A 399 9.60 7.71 -0.38
CA ASP A 399 9.56 8.59 0.78
C ASP A 399 10.11 10.01 0.48
N GLN A 400 10.90 10.19 -0.59
CA GLN A 400 11.41 11.49 -1.06
C GLN A 400 10.27 12.44 -1.47
N LYS A 401 9.26 11.92 -2.20
CA LYS A 401 8.14 12.76 -2.64
C LYS A 401 7.07 12.98 -1.59
N LEU A 402 6.83 12.02 -0.70
CA LEU A 402 5.88 12.23 0.42
C LEU A 402 6.39 13.35 1.35
N ILE A 403 7.68 13.68 1.30
CA ILE A 403 8.23 14.89 1.91
C ILE A 403 7.95 16.10 1.02
N ASP A 404 8.21 16.04 -0.28
CA ASP A 404 7.92 17.15 -1.21
C ASP A 404 6.41 17.54 -1.30
N ASP A 405 5.48 16.61 -1.06
CA ASP A 405 4.03 16.89 -0.98
C ASP A 405 3.60 17.45 0.39
N VAL A 406 4.36 17.18 1.45
CA VAL A 406 4.17 17.79 2.79
C VAL A 406 4.85 19.16 2.86
N TYR A 407 5.93 19.33 2.10
CA TYR A 407 6.70 20.55 1.92
C TYR A 407 6.48 21.03 0.50
N ASP A 408 5.27 21.47 0.17
CA ASP A 408 4.91 21.97 -1.15
C ASP A 408 5.87 23.12 -1.56
N ILE A 409 6.90 22.79 -2.34
CA ILE A 409 8.03 23.68 -2.70
C ILE A 409 7.53 24.88 -3.52
N ASN A 410 6.33 24.77 -4.11
CA ASN A 410 5.79 25.76 -5.03
C ASN A 410 4.72 26.68 -4.42
N VAL A 411 4.26 26.45 -3.18
CA VAL A 411 3.14 27.23 -2.62
C VAL A 411 3.57 28.40 -1.75
N VAL A 412 4.77 28.39 -1.16
CA VAL A 412 5.37 29.57 -0.53
C VAL A 412 6.88 29.36 -0.59
N LYS A 413 7.69 30.31 -1.06
CA LYS A 413 9.14 30.33 -0.82
C LYS A 413 9.34 30.63 0.67
N PRO A 414 9.66 29.66 1.54
CA PRO A 414 9.82 30.00 2.94
C PRO A 414 11.31 30.27 3.09
N ASN A 415 11.66 31.44 3.60
CA ASN A 415 12.99 31.73 4.09
C ASN A 415 13.24 30.88 5.36
N TYR A 416 13.35 29.56 5.17
CA TYR A 416 13.75 28.64 6.23
C TYR A 416 15.21 28.90 6.55
N VAL A 417 15.45 29.88 7.42
CA VAL A 417 16.69 29.93 8.20
C VAL A 417 16.58 28.79 9.21
N LEU A 418 17.01 27.60 8.81
CA LEU A 418 17.21 26.48 9.73
C LEU A 418 18.32 26.89 10.69
N TYR A 419 17.95 27.40 11.86
CA TYR A 419 18.88 27.78 12.92
C TYR A 419 19.59 26.55 13.48
N CYS A 420 20.87 26.78 13.81
CA CYS A 420 21.87 25.81 14.20
C CYS A 420 21.35 24.74 15.18
N LEU A 421 21.47 23.48 14.76
CA LEU A 421 21.00 22.26 15.43
C LEU A 421 21.87 21.84 16.64
N ARG A 422 22.49 22.80 17.34
CA ARG A 422 23.64 22.50 18.19
C ARG A 422 23.31 22.02 19.61
N GLU A 423 22.10 22.22 20.14
CA GLU A 423 21.90 21.92 21.58
C GLU A 423 20.70 21.05 21.99
N LYS A 424 19.74 20.71 21.13
CA LYS A 424 18.65 19.79 21.53
C LYS A 424 18.33 18.76 20.44
N ILE A 425 18.68 17.51 20.74
CA ILE A 425 18.54 16.29 19.91
C ILE A 425 17.10 16.02 19.41
N PHE A 426 16.10 16.70 19.98
CA PHE A 426 14.72 16.66 19.49
C PHE A 426 14.39 17.92 18.71
N ILE A 427 14.36 17.81 17.37
CA ILE A 427 13.62 18.74 16.53
C ILE A 427 12.14 18.52 16.87
N ARG A 428 11.61 19.34 17.78
CA ARG A 428 10.18 19.42 18.07
C ARG A 428 9.48 20.09 16.88
N TYR A 429 8.64 19.32 16.19
CA TYR A 429 7.92 19.76 14.99
C TYR A 429 7.02 20.98 15.26
N ASP A 430 6.44 21.02 16.45
CA ASP A 430 5.69 22.14 17.04
C ASP A 430 6.51 23.43 17.18
N ARG A 431 7.84 23.35 17.16
CA ARG A 431 8.72 24.52 17.17
C ARG A 431 9.00 25.03 15.76
N ILE A 432 9.07 24.13 14.77
CA ILE A 432 9.20 24.51 13.35
C ILE A 432 7.93 25.24 12.89
N LEU A 433 6.75 24.74 13.29
CA LEU A 433 5.46 25.38 12.96
C LEU A 433 5.31 26.77 13.58
N ARG A 434 5.65 26.95 14.86
CA ARG A 434 5.61 28.27 15.50
C ARG A 434 6.54 29.29 14.84
N MET A 435 7.70 28.83 14.37
CA MET A 435 8.62 29.68 13.61
C MET A 435 8.09 30.05 12.21
N GLN A 436 7.18 29.27 11.62
CA GLN A 436 6.48 29.65 10.38
C GLN A 436 5.44 30.75 10.64
N GLU A 437 4.72 30.66 11.75
CA GLU A 437 3.72 31.67 12.15
C GLU A 437 4.40 33.03 12.44
N ASP A 438 5.54 33.02 13.13
CA ASP A 438 6.31 34.23 13.45
C ASP A 438 6.91 34.92 12.20
N GLN A 439 7.13 34.20 11.10
CA GLN A 439 7.59 34.77 9.83
C GLN A 439 6.46 35.26 8.92
N GLN A 440 5.23 34.79 9.10
CA GLN A 440 4.07 35.27 8.34
C GLN A 440 3.39 36.48 9.01
N GLY A 441 3.66 36.70 10.30
CA GLY A 441 3.21 37.88 11.06
C GLY A 441 4.14 39.10 10.97
N LYS A 442 5.21 39.04 10.19
CA LYS A 442 6.12 40.16 9.87
C LYS A 442 6.14 40.37 8.36
#